data_AF-A0A9X0XEL6-F1
#
_entry.id   AF-A0A9X0XEL6-F1
#
_cell.length_a   1.000
_cell.length_b   1.000
_cell.length_c   1.000
_cell.angle_alpha   90.00
_cell.angle_beta   90.00
_cell.angle_gamma   90.00
#
_symmetry.space_group_name_H-M   'P 1'
#
loop_
_entity.id
_entity.type
_entity.pdbx_description
1 polymer ?
#
loop_
_entity_poly.entity_id
_entity_poly.type
_entity_poly.pdbx_seq_one_letter_code
_entity_poly.pdbx_strand_id
1 'polypeptide(L)'
;MPEKLLTEAAWKSFAKNGDHKDAALLKALKALDQAAKDDPSGALHALDDIEEQIGALRKAGRADKALGSHLNQMEVALGKERKLQQKQLDAQSKDADGADVEDSPTLLTTKLLPLLREVRKGSVTMSALIVTAGKDAAVMLARRPIPPARSKLLKEYLGISAGTKIIPAECLLEDNAVTFLVQSQATGLAKKLKQALLNQVEQRLKVRVRGLEPGDVDEEAEDEAPEGQGQAPVSPTGSEPVDETRRLFLERLDQLSPRVAAALRDQKGDTGKLRAVIAFAREKGEAAAWTSGLKALETLEKLLEAAAQGDSAASSPTSPPETAGKDGKVGAGAAFNARLAALMPKLKEALGAGGPAATDLKLKVSEAGVTARKGLFDEAHALLDDAEALLTGSDEEPSSPTDPLALAWRERLQGTARALGEKAPPGHADAAKLQAILDHANKLAAGGDWRKALAALDQLDKILAARTAPPPGETADPQPGPRRLPVAYLKSVHAYRKAAALVKGRIQTLKQAIPQALPTQQELIDTLAEVLDQHNELLLEAVDDAMTAIQGEQGVVTQALADTIDTYLDLLSSDPLIKAADSNPFGVQIDLQDTLFSALSEVRRTMPEPN
;
A
#
# COMPACT_ATOMS: atom_id res chain seq x y z
N MET A 1 -1.29 20.28 -10.26
CA MET A 1 -0.29 20.95 -11.12
C MET A 1 1.14 21.03 -10.53
N PRO A 2 1.60 20.22 -9.54
CA PRO A 2 3.01 20.26 -9.10
C PRO A 2 3.98 19.66 -10.13
N GLU A 3 3.52 18.72 -10.97
CA GLU A 3 4.30 18.07 -12.03
C GLU A 3 4.95 19.05 -13.01
N LYS A 4 4.36 20.23 -13.23
CA LYS A 4 4.90 21.20 -14.18
C LYS A 4 6.22 21.82 -13.74
N LEU A 5 6.53 21.84 -12.44
CA LEU A 5 7.74 22.48 -11.91
C LEU A 5 8.97 21.57 -11.95
N LEU A 6 8.79 20.25 -11.98
CA LEU A 6 9.89 19.26 -12.02
C LEU A 6 10.24 18.84 -13.45
N THR A 7 10.28 19.80 -14.38
CA THR A 7 10.62 19.54 -15.79
C THR A 7 11.78 20.40 -16.24
N GLU A 8 12.60 19.90 -17.16
CA GLU A 8 13.67 20.70 -17.77
C GLU A 8 13.12 21.99 -18.40
N ALA A 9 11.94 21.93 -19.04
CA ALA A 9 11.36 23.07 -19.74
C ALA A 9 10.98 24.20 -18.78
N ALA A 10 10.37 23.85 -17.63
CA ALA A 10 10.01 24.82 -16.60
C ALA A 10 11.25 25.47 -15.99
N TRP A 11 12.27 24.68 -15.64
CA TRP A 11 13.53 25.22 -15.13
C TRP A 11 14.22 26.13 -16.13
N LYS A 12 14.37 25.70 -17.40
CA LYS A 12 14.96 26.53 -18.48
C LYS A 12 14.18 27.83 -18.67
N SER A 13 12.85 27.82 -18.55
CA SER A 13 12.05 29.03 -18.67
C SER A 13 12.29 30.03 -17.53
N PHE A 14 12.53 29.53 -16.32
CA PHE A 14 12.87 30.34 -15.15
C PHE A 14 14.28 30.89 -15.27
N ALA A 15 15.25 30.03 -15.61
CA ALA A 15 16.67 30.36 -15.65
C ALA A 15 17.08 31.23 -16.86
N LYS A 16 16.19 31.52 -17.81
CA LYS A 16 16.49 32.31 -19.03
C LYS A 16 17.19 33.65 -18.77
N ASN A 17 16.96 34.27 -17.61
CA ASN A 17 17.48 35.58 -17.27
C ASN A 17 18.53 35.55 -16.14
N GLY A 18 18.88 34.36 -15.62
CA GLY A 18 19.79 34.20 -14.50
C GLY A 18 21.02 33.38 -14.88
N ASP A 19 22.21 33.86 -14.53
CA ASP A 19 23.46 33.14 -14.73
C ASP A 19 23.68 32.12 -13.60
N HIS A 20 22.84 31.08 -13.57
CA HIS A 20 22.85 30.03 -12.56
C HIS A 20 23.69 28.84 -13.02
N LYS A 21 24.50 28.25 -12.12
CA LYS A 21 25.26 27.00 -12.40
C LYS A 21 24.35 25.77 -12.29
N ASP A 22 23.44 25.62 -13.24
CA ASP A 22 22.29 24.70 -13.17
C ASP A 22 22.45 23.40 -13.98
N ALA A 23 23.60 23.18 -14.63
CA ALA A 23 23.85 22.02 -15.47
C ALA A 23 23.60 20.67 -14.76
N ALA A 24 23.94 20.58 -13.47
CA ALA A 24 23.70 19.38 -12.67
C ALA A 24 22.22 19.17 -12.36
N LEU A 25 21.47 20.25 -12.08
CA LEU A 25 20.02 20.19 -11.87
C LEU A 25 19.29 19.76 -13.15
N LEU A 26 19.67 20.30 -14.30
CA LEU A 26 19.11 19.91 -15.60
C LEU A 26 19.33 18.41 -15.89
N LYS A 27 20.52 17.89 -15.57
CA LYS A 27 20.82 16.46 -15.70
C LYS A 27 19.92 15.60 -14.81
N ALA A 28 19.70 16.01 -13.56
CA ALA A 28 18.83 15.29 -12.61
C ALA A 28 17.35 15.33 -13.04
N LEU A 29 16.86 16.49 -13.52
CA LEU A 29 15.50 16.62 -14.08
C LEU A 29 15.29 15.72 -15.31
N LYS A 30 16.28 15.62 -16.19
CA LYS A 30 16.23 14.69 -17.33
C LYS A 30 16.22 13.23 -16.91
N ALA A 31 16.96 12.88 -15.86
CA ALA A 31 16.95 11.52 -15.31
C ALA A 31 15.57 11.16 -14.73
N LEU A 32 14.92 12.12 -14.05
CA LEU A 32 13.55 11.96 -13.58
C LEU A 32 12.56 11.73 -14.73
N ASP A 33 12.63 12.54 -15.79
CA ASP A 33 11.77 12.38 -16.99
C ASP A 33 11.95 11.01 -17.68
N GLN A 34 13.14 10.42 -17.59
CA GLN A 34 13.44 9.09 -18.11
C GLN A 34 12.92 7.98 -17.18
N ALA A 35 13.16 8.10 -15.89
CA ALA A 35 12.78 7.08 -14.90
C ALA A 35 11.26 7.02 -14.66
N ALA A 36 10.57 8.17 -14.71
CA ALA A 36 9.13 8.26 -14.49
C ALA A 36 8.27 7.46 -15.49
N LYS A 37 8.86 6.97 -16.59
CA LYS A 37 8.15 6.18 -17.60
C LYS A 37 7.98 4.71 -17.20
N ASP A 38 8.99 4.10 -16.56
CA ASP A 38 9.02 2.64 -16.38
C ASP A 38 9.69 2.17 -15.06
N ASP A 39 10.30 3.06 -14.27
CA ASP A 39 11.08 2.67 -13.08
C ASP A 39 10.81 3.60 -11.87
N PRO A 40 9.83 3.26 -11.00
CA PRO A 40 9.53 4.03 -9.79
C PRO A 40 10.71 4.12 -8.81
N SER A 41 11.60 3.11 -8.78
CA SER A 41 12.78 3.14 -7.92
C SER A 41 13.83 4.09 -8.47
N GLY A 42 14.06 4.08 -9.78
CA GLY A 42 14.91 5.04 -10.46
C GLY A 42 14.38 6.46 -10.34
N ALA A 43 13.06 6.65 -10.33
CA ALA A 43 12.43 7.95 -10.14
C ALA A 43 12.71 8.51 -8.73
N LEU A 44 12.65 7.68 -7.68
CA LEU A 44 13.00 8.11 -6.31
C LEU A 44 14.45 8.56 -6.20
N HIS A 45 15.40 7.84 -6.79
CA HIS A 45 16.80 8.25 -6.81
C HIS A 45 17.01 9.58 -7.55
N ALA A 46 16.34 9.75 -8.70
CA ALA A 46 16.40 11.02 -9.43
C ALA A 46 15.82 12.20 -8.63
N LEU A 47 14.79 11.96 -7.81
CA LEU A 47 14.25 12.98 -6.90
C LEU A 47 15.24 13.36 -5.79
N ASP A 48 15.99 12.41 -5.24
CA ASP A 48 17.06 12.68 -4.26
C ASP A 48 18.19 13.53 -4.87
N ASP A 49 18.60 13.20 -6.10
CA ASP A 49 19.60 13.97 -6.84
C ASP A 49 19.11 15.42 -7.09
N ILE A 50 17.84 15.62 -7.43
CA ILE A 50 17.26 16.96 -7.61
C ILE A 50 17.26 17.74 -6.28
N GLU A 51 16.92 17.11 -5.15
CA GLU A 51 16.94 17.73 -3.82
C GLU A 51 18.35 18.24 -3.46
N GLU A 52 19.38 17.42 -3.72
CA GLU A 52 20.78 17.82 -3.51
C GLU A 52 21.16 19.05 -4.36
N GLN A 53 20.79 19.03 -5.65
CA GLN A 53 21.10 20.13 -6.57
C GLN A 53 20.33 21.42 -6.22
N ILE A 54 19.10 21.33 -5.72
CA ILE A 54 18.36 22.48 -5.18
C ILE A 54 19.13 23.10 -4.01
N GLY A 55 19.62 22.27 -3.07
CA GLY A 55 20.43 22.73 -1.95
C GLY A 55 21.73 23.41 -2.37
N ALA A 56 22.41 22.88 -3.39
CA ALA A 56 23.62 23.46 -3.96
C ALA A 56 23.35 24.82 -4.62
N LEU A 57 22.29 24.93 -5.43
CA LEU A 57 21.87 26.18 -6.09
C LEU A 57 21.44 27.24 -5.07
N ARG A 58 20.74 26.85 -4.00
CA ARG A 58 20.37 27.76 -2.91
C ARG A 58 21.60 28.32 -2.20
N LYS A 59 22.64 27.50 -2.00
CA LYS A 59 23.92 27.96 -1.43
C LYS A 59 24.67 28.90 -2.37
N ALA A 60 24.65 28.63 -3.67
CA ALA A 60 25.32 29.46 -4.68
C ALA A 60 24.60 30.80 -4.91
N GLY A 61 23.26 30.82 -4.83
CA GLY A 61 22.43 31.98 -5.13
C GLY A 61 21.73 32.60 -3.93
N ARG A 62 22.35 32.60 -2.73
CA ARG A 62 21.73 33.08 -1.48
C ARG A 62 21.16 34.51 -1.54
N ALA A 63 21.68 35.36 -2.42
CA ALA A 63 21.22 36.74 -2.59
C ALA A 63 19.99 36.88 -3.52
N ASP A 64 19.68 35.85 -4.31
CA ASP A 64 18.60 35.88 -5.29
C ASP A 64 17.29 35.37 -4.68
N LYS A 65 16.40 36.31 -4.36
CA LYS A 65 15.08 36.01 -3.79
C LYS A 65 14.16 35.29 -4.78
N ALA A 66 14.28 35.55 -6.09
CA ALA A 66 13.46 34.90 -7.10
C ALA A 66 13.86 33.43 -7.24
N LEU A 67 15.17 33.15 -7.28
CA LEU A 67 15.71 31.78 -7.24
C LEU A 67 15.28 31.06 -5.97
N GLY A 68 15.42 31.69 -4.80
CA GLY A 68 15.00 31.09 -3.53
C GLY A 68 13.51 30.70 -3.52
N SER A 69 12.64 31.58 -4.03
CA SER A 69 11.20 31.31 -4.14
C SER A 69 10.90 30.14 -5.09
N HIS A 70 11.55 30.10 -6.26
CA HIS A 70 11.34 29.01 -7.22
C HIS A 70 11.83 27.65 -6.69
N LEU A 71 13.00 27.63 -6.04
CA LEU A 71 13.55 26.42 -5.42
C LEU A 71 12.64 25.89 -4.29
N ASN A 72 12.02 26.77 -3.48
CA ASN A 72 11.03 26.36 -2.49
C ASN A 72 9.81 25.70 -3.14
N GLN A 73 9.34 26.22 -4.27
CA GLN A 73 8.22 25.62 -5.01
C GLN A 73 8.60 24.26 -5.59
N MET A 74 9.84 24.09 -6.06
CA MET A 74 10.36 22.80 -6.50
C MET A 74 10.45 21.78 -5.36
N GLU A 75 10.89 22.16 -4.16
CA GLU A 75 10.90 21.27 -2.98
C GLU A 75 9.50 20.78 -2.60
N VAL A 76 8.50 21.67 -2.65
CA VAL A 76 7.09 21.28 -2.43
C VAL A 76 6.60 20.31 -3.52
N ALA A 77 7.02 20.49 -4.77
CA ALA A 77 6.71 19.56 -5.84
C ALA A 77 7.41 18.21 -5.66
N LEU A 78 8.70 18.21 -5.25
CA LEU A 78 9.48 17.01 -4.94
C LEU A 78 8.80 16.15 -3.86
N GLY A 79 8.36 16.77 -2.75
CA GLY A 79 7.70 16.02 -1.68
C GLY A 79 6.39 15.35 -2.13
N LYS A 80 5.66 15.97 -3.05
CA LYS A 80 4.44 15.39 -3.64
C LYS A 80 4.77 14.24 -4.58
N GLU A 81 5.76 14.43 -5.45
CA GLU A 81 6.19 13.40 -6.41
C GLU A 81 6.79 12.19 -5.69
N ARG A 82 7.62 12.39 -4.67
CA ARG A 82 8.19 11.30 -3.85
C ARG A 82 7.09 10.45 -3.19
N LYS A 83 6.04 11.10 -2.67
CA LYS A 83 4.89 10.38 -2.09
C LYS A 83 4.11 9.59 -3.15
N LEU A 84 3.98 10.13 -4.37
CA LEU A 84 3.33 9.45 -5.48
C LEU A 84 4.13 8.21 -5.91
N GLN A 85 5.43 8.38 -6.15
CA GLN A 85 6.34 7.30 -6.56
C GLN A 85 6.44 6.22 -5.48
N GLN A 86 6.55 6.61 -4.19
CA GLN A 86 6.51 5.65 -3.08
C GLN A 86 5.18 4.89 -3.03
N LYS A 87 4.05 5.57 -3.23
CA LYS A 87 2.73 4.90 -3.28
C LYS A 87 2.61 3.95 -4.47
N GLN A 88 3.20 4.29 -5.62
CA GLN A 88 3.25 3.38 -6.78
C GLN A 88 4.14 2.17 -6.51
N LEU A 89 5.27 2.35 -5.82
CA LEU A 89 6.16 1.27 -5.42
C LEU A 89 5.49 0.35 -4.38
N ASP A 90 4.80 0.94 -3.40
CA ASP A 90 3.99 0.22 -2.43
C ASP A 90 2.81 -0.49 -3.11
N ALA A 91 2.15 0.14 -4.09
CA ALA A 91 1.07 -0.48 -4.85
C ALA A 91 1.58 -1.63 -5.74
N GLN A 92 2.70 -1.47 -6.44
CA GLN A 92 3.35 -2.55 -7.18
C GLN A 92 3.78 -3.70 -6.25
N SER A 93 4.25 -3.38 -5.04
CA SER A 93 4.56 -4.40 -4.03
C SER A 93 3.31 -5.08 -3.47
N LYS A 94 2.19 -4.35 -3.35
CA LYS A 94 0.90 -4.87 -2.87
C LYS A 94 0.14 -5.65 -3.95
N ASP A 95 0.20 -5.26 -5.21
CA ASP A 95 -0.32 -6.04 -6.34
C ASP A 95 0.52 -7.30 -6.57
N ALA A 96 1.80 -7.29 -6.17
CA ALA A 96 2.61 -8.50 -6.11
C ALA A 96 2.22 -9.43 -4.93
N ASP A 97 1.61 -8.92 -3.86
CA ASP A 97 1.32 -9.64 -2.60
C ASP A 97 -0.17 -9.84 -2.26
N GLY A 98 -1.10 -9.18 -2.95
CA GLY A 98 -2.45 -8.90 -2.41
C GLY A 98 -3.60 -8.86 -3.42
N ALA A 99 -3.44 -9.41 -4.61
CA ALA A 99 -4.58 -9.66 -5.49
C ALA A 99 -4.97 -11.14 -5.43
N ASP A 100 -6.26 -11.40 -5.19
CA ASP A 100 -7.04 -12.57 -5.62
C ASP A 100 -6.84 -12.79 -7.14
N VAL A 101 -5.63 -13.15 -7.54
CA VAL A 101 -5.28 -13.54 -8.89
C VAL A 101 -5.31 -15.05 -8.90
N GLU A 102 -6.36 -15.57 -9.54
CA GLU A 102 -6.55 -16.94 -9.99
C GLU A 102 -5.45 -17.91 -9.53
N ASP A 103 -5.85 -18.80 -8.61
CA ASP A 103 -5.17 -20.02 -8.16
C ASP A 103 -4.84 -20.95 -9.35
N SER A 104 -3.99 -20.49 -10.25
CA SER A 104 -3.62 -21.16 -11.47
C SER A 104 -2.23 -21.78 -11.30
N PRO A 105 -2.02 -23.04 -11.72
CA PRO A 105 -0.73 -23.72 -11.68
C PRO A 105 0.39 -22.97 -12.44
N THR A 106 0.05 -21.99 -13.29
CA THR A 106 1.00 -21.10 -13.98
C THR A 106 1.83 -20.20 -13.05
N LEU A 107 1.37 -19.96 -11.82
CA LEU A 107 2.12 -19.21 -10.81
C LEU A 107 3.39 -19.96 -10.37
N LEU A 108 3.35 -21.30 -10.35
CA LEU A 108 4.45 -22.15 -9.91
C LEU A 108 5.64 -22.15 -10.89
N THR A 109 5.39 -21.85 -12.17
CA THR A 109 6.43 -21.80 -13.20
C THR A 109 6.93 -20.37 -13.44
N THR A 110 6.01 -19.39 -13.46
CA THR A 110 6.34 -18.00 -13.84
C THR A 110 6.96 -17.18 -12.70
N LYS A 111 6.47 -17.34 -11.46
CA LYS A 111 6.95 -16.56 -10.30
C LYS A 111 8.13 -17.19 -9.56
N LEU A 112 8.41 -18.47 -9.81
CA LEU A 112 9.49 -19.19 -9.11
C LEU A 112 10.89 -18.79 -9.63
N LEU A 113 11.02 -18.51 -10.92
CA LEU A 113 12.31 -18.20 -11.55
C LEU A 113 12.94 -16.88 -11.06
N PRO A 114 12.22 -15.75 -10.93
CA PRO A 114 12.76 -14.53 -10.34
C PRO A 114 13.23 -14.72 -8.89
N LEU A 115 12.48 -15.47 -8.09
CA LEU A 115 12.80 -15.76 -6.69
C LEU A 115 14.06 -16.64 -6.58
N LEU A 116 14.20 -17.66 -7.42
CA LEU A 116 15.42 -18.47 -7.49
C LEU A 116 16.64 -17.65 -7.90
N ARG A 117 16.49 -16.69 -8.81
CA ARG A 117 17.58 -15.77 -9.17
C ARG A 117 17.99 -14.88 -8.00
N GLU A 118 17.03 -14.45 -7.18
CA GLU A 118 17.29 -13.65 -5.98
C GLU A 118 18.01 -14.47 -4.91
N VAL A 119 17.59 -15.71 -4.65
CA VAL A 119 18.32 -16.63 -3.75
C VAL A 119 19.74 -16.86 -4.27
N ARG A 120 19.93 -17.07 -5.59
CA ARG A 120 21.25 -17.26 -6.21
C ARG A 120 22.17 -16.03 -6.16
N LYS A 121 21.64 -14.84 -5.90
CA LYS A 121 22.47 -13.64 -5.64
C LYS A 121 23.03 -13.62 -4.22
N GLY A 122 22.62 -14.56 -3.36
CA GLY A 122 23.16 -14.75 -2.01
C GLY A 122 22.67 -13.73 -0.97
N SER A 123 21.69 -12.88 -1.31
CA SER A 123 21.29 -11.75 -0.47
C SER A 123 20.09 -12.02 0.45
N VAL A 124 19.35 -13.12 0.27
CA VAL A 124 18.08 -13.36 0.97
C VAL A 124 17.84 -14.85 1.25
N THR A 125 17.41 -15.17 2.46
CA THR A 125 16.81 -16.46 2.84
C THR A 125 15.29 -16.41 2.62
N MET A 126 14.72 -17.39 1.92
CA MET A 126 13.28 -17.42 1.59
C MET A 126 12.56 -18.60 2.26
N SER A 127 11.27 -18.45 2.53
CA SER A 127 10.44 -19.57 2.95
C SER A 127 10.07 -20.44 1.75
N ALA A 128 10.15 -21.75 1.92
CA ALA A 128 9.86 -22.75 0.91
C ALA A 128 8.77 -23.72 1.40
N LEU A 129 7.91 -24.15 0.48
CA LEU A 129 6.94 -25.22 0.73
C LEU A 129 7.14 -26.30 -0.31
N ILE A 130 7.41 -27.51 0.17
CA ILE A 130 7.66 -28.68 -0.67
C ILE A 130 6.49 -29.64 -0.51
N VAL A 131 5.93 -30.10 -1.62
CA VAL A 131 4.96 -31.20 -1.63
C VAL A 131 5.54 -32.36 -2.42
N THR A 132 5.50 -33.56 -1.84
CA THR A 132 5.97 -34.80 -2.47
C THR A 132 4.83 -35.79 -2.59
N ALA A 133 4.75 -36.50 -3.73
CA ALA A 133 3.78 -37.54 -4.02
C ALA A 133 4.49 -38.69 -4.76
N GLY A 134 4.87 -39.75 -4.04
CA GLY A 134 5.62 -40.86 -4.62
C GLY A 134 6.98 -40.41 -5.17
N LYS A 135 7.14 -40.43 -6.50
CA LYS A 135 8.35 -39.99 -7.22
C LYS A 135 8.33 -38.51 -7.60
N ASP A 136 7.15 -37.89 -7.61
CA ASP A 136 6.97 -36.51 -8.03
C ASP A 136 7.05 -35.54 -6.85
N ALA A 137 7.51 -34.33 -7.12
CA ALA A 137 7.58 -33.25 -6.15
C ALA A 137 7.30 -31.90 -6.81
N ALA A 138 6.80 -30.96 -6.03
CA ALA A 138 6.57 -29.58 -6.44
C ALA A 138 7.04 -28.62 -5.35
N VAL A 139 7.65 -27.51 -5.75
CA VAL A 139 8.24 -26.52 -4.85
C VAL A 139 7.57 -25.16 -5.06
N MET A 140 7.39 -24.42 -3.98
CA MET A 140 7.02 -23.01 -4.01
C MET A 140 7.94 -22.22 -3.09
N LEU A 141 8.35 -21.02 -3.53
CA LEU A 141 9.15 -20.07 -2.76
C LEU A 141 8.34 -18.79 -2.49
N ALA A 142 8.56 -18.19 -1.33
CA ALA A 142 8.04 -16.86 -1.00
C ALA A 142 8.98 -16.13 -0.05
N ARG A 143 8.97 -14.79 -0.13
CA ARG A 143 9.73 -13.92 0.79
C ARG A 143 9.18 -13.90 2.22
N ARG A 144 7.96 -14.41 2.42
CA ARG A 144 7.27 -14.51 3.72
C ARG A 144 6.90 -15.97 4.01
N PRO A 145 6.65 -16.32 5.28
CA PRO A 145 6.16 -17.65 5.66
C PRO A 145 4.93 -18.06 4.84
N ILE A 146 5.01 -19.23 4.22
CA ILE A 146 3.95 -19.74 3.34
C ILE A 146 2.87 -20.40 4.22
N PRO A 147 1.61 -19.94 4.17
CA PRO A 147 0.54 -20.59 4.93
C PRO A 147 0.24 -21.99 4.37
N PRO A 148 -0.07 -22.99 5.23
CA PRO A 148 -0.32 -24.38 4.81
C PRO A 148 -1.45 -24.54 3.78
N ALA A 149 -2.40 -23.60 3.74
CA ALA A 149 -3.51 -23.56 2.78
C ALA A 149 -3.04 -23.59 1.31
N ARG A 150 -1.87 -23.01 1.01
CA ARG A 150 -1.31 -23.00 -0.36
C ARG A 150 -0.76 -24.35 -0.81
N SER A 151 -0.70 -25.35 0.07
CA SER A 151 -0.36 -26.73 -0.32
C SER A 151 -1.38 -27.34 -1.30
N LYS A 152 -2.61 -26.84 -1.33
CA LYS A 152 -3.65 -27.30 -2.26
C LYS A 152 -3.26 -27.08 -3.72
N LEU A 153 -2.63 -25.94 -4.04
CA LEU A 153 -2.14 -25.60 -5.38
C LEU A 153 -1.03 -26.55 -5.84
N LEU A 154 -0.13 -26.91 -4.94
CA LEU A 154 0.94 -27.85 -5.22
C LEU A 154 0.41 -29.27 -5.46
N LYS A 155 -0.64 -29.66 -4.74
CA LYS A 155 -1.33 -30.95 -4.96
C LYS A 155 -2.08 -30.98 -6.29
N GLU A 156 -2.74 -29.87 -6.66
CA GLU A 156 -3.44 -29.71 -7.94
C GLU A 156 -2.47 -29.71 -9.12
N TYR A 157 -1.32 -29.02 -9.00
CA TYR A 157 -0.24 -29.06 -10.00
C TYR A 157 0.30 -30.48 -10.22
N LEU A 158 0.44 -31.26 -9.15
CA LEU A 158 0.84 -32.66 -9.23
C LEU A 158 -0.28 -33.60 -9.72
N GLY A 159 -1.53 -33.11 -9.83
CA GLY A 159 -2.68 -33.91 -10.22
C GLY A 159 -3.05 -35.00 -9.19
N ILE A 160 -2.59 -34.91 -7.94
CA ILE A 160 -2.71 -35.96 -6.93
C ILE A 160 -3.39 -35.42 -5.66
N SER A 161 -4.54 -35.98 -5.31
CA SER A 161 -5.35 -35.55 -4.16
C SER A 161 -5.04 -36.31 -2.85
N ALA A 162 -4.43 -37.50 -2.92
CA ALA A 162 -4.15 -38.36 -1.75
C ALA A 162 -2.68 -38.84 -1.69
N GLY A 163 -2.15 -39.09 -0.49
CA GLY A 163 -0.79 -39.61 -0.31
C GLY A 163 0.35 -38.58 -0.45
N THR A 164 0.03 -37.29 -0.35
CA THR A 164 1.01 -36.19 -0.45
C THR A 164 1.60 -35.82 0.91
N LYS A 165 2.93 -35.72 1.00
CA LYS A 165 3.64 -35.21 2.19
C LYS A 165 4.02 -33.75 1.97
N ILE A 166 3.56 -32.87 2.87
CA ILE A 166 3.87 -31.44 2.88
C ILE A 166 5.03 -31.22 3.84
N ILE A 167 6.08 -30.54 3.36
CA ILE A 167 7.31 -30.28 4.11
C ILE A 167 7.58 -28.77 4.06
N PRO A 168 7.46 -28.04 5.17
CA PRO A 168 7.93 -26.67 5.25
C PRO A 168 9.46 -26.66 5.26
N ALA A 169 10.04 -25.70 4.55
CA ALA A 169 11.48 -25.56 4.41
C ALA A 169 11.90 -24.08 4.32
N GLU A 170 13.19 -23.83 4.45
CA GLU A 170 13.81 -22.54 4.10
C GLU A 170 14.78 -22.75 2.94
N CYS A 171 14.90 -21.77 2.05
CA CYS A 171 15.73 -21.83 0.85
C CYS A 171 16.79 -20.73 0.91
N LEU A 172 18.05 -21.12 0.77
CA LEU A 172 19.20 -20.22 0.75
C LEU A 172 20.27 -20.71 -0.22
N LEU A 173 21.27 -19.87 -0.51
CA LEU A 173 22.43 -20.26 -1.31
C LEU A 173 23.62 -20.57 -0.40
N GLU A 174 24.13 -21.79 -0.49
CA GLU A 174 25.29 -22.26 0.28
C GLU A 174 26.11 -23.22 -0.59
N ASP A 175 27.44 -23.12 -0.54
CA ASP A 175 28.36 -23.92 -1.35
C ASP A 175 28.03 -23.92 -2.87
N ASN A 176 27.59 -22.76 -3.38
CA ASN A 176 27.18 -22.58 -4.77
C ASN A 176 26.00 -23.50 -5.21
N ALA A 177 25.22 -23.99 -4.24
CA ALA A 177 24.03 -24.79 -4.44
C ALA A 177 22.81 -24.16 -3.74
N VAL A 178 21.64 -24.28 -4.37
CA VAL A 178 20.37 -23.90 -3.75
C VAL A 178 20.06 -24.92 -2.66
N THR A 179 20.18 -24.51 -1.41
CA THR A 179 20.07 -25.38 -0.23
C THR A 179 18.71 -25.20 0.42
N PHE A 180 17.99 -26.32 0.58
CA PHE A 180 16.71 -26.38 1.28
C PHE A 180 16.92 -26.95 2.68
N LEU A 181 16.66 -26.12 3.70
CA LEU A 181 16.65 -26.50 5.12
C LEU A 181 15.28 -27.06 5.45
N VAL A 182 15.20 -28.36 5.69
CA VAL A 182 13.95 -29.08 5.99
C VAL A 182 13.94 -29.52 7.46
N GLN A 183 12.76 -29.45 8.10
CA GLN A 183 12.59 -29.96 9.46
C GLN A 183 12.44 -31.49 9.54
N SER A 184 12.29 -32.17 8.39
CA SER A 184 12.18 -33.63 8.30
C SER A 184 13.45 -34.24 7.70
N GLN A 185 13.65 -35.55 7.82
CA GLN A 185 14.81 -36.26 7.24
C GLN A 185 15.06 -35.88 5.77
N ALA A 186 16.31 -35.53 5.47
CA ALA A 186 16.73 -34.99 4.17
C ALA A 186 16.84 -36.07 3.08
N THR A 187 16.95 -37.35 3.45
CA THR A 187 17.33 -38.44 2.54
C THR A 187 16.40 -38.61 1.34
N GLY A 188 16.94 -38.50 0.13
CA GLY A 188 16.25 -38.68 -1.14
C GLY A 188 15.40 -37.50 -1.58
N LEU A 189 15.43 -36.37 -0.87
CA LEU A 189 14.72 -35.15 -1.27
C LEU A 189 15.52 -34.35 -2.30
N ALA A 190 16.85 -34.39 -2.28
CA ALA A 190 17.67 -33.60 -3.21
C ALA A 190 17.39 -33.98 -4.67
N LYS A 191 17.36 -35.28 -4.97
CA LYS A 191 17.03 -35.81 -6.30
C LYS A 191 15.62 -35.42 -6.76
N LYS A 192 14.64 -35.50 -5.85
CA LYS A 192 13.23 -35.15 -6.14
C LYS A 192 13.07 -33.66 -6.39
N LEU A 193 13.71 -32.81 -5.60
CA LEU A 193 13.68 -31.36 -5.76
C LEU A 193 14.40 -30.91 -7.03
N LYS A 194 15.52 -31.53 -7.38
CA LYS A 194 16.23 -31.27 -8.64
C LYS A 194 15.34 -31.58 -9.85
N GLN A 195 14.63 -32.71 -9.82
CA GLN A 195 13.65 -33.07 -10.87
C GLN A 195 12.44 -32.12 -10.87
N ALA A 196 11.92 -31.75 -9.69
CA ALA A 196 10.79 -30.83 -9.56
C ALA A 196 11.12 -29.44 -10.12
N LEU A 197 12.29 -28.88 -9.77
CA LEU A 197 12.74 -27.60 -10.30
C LEU A 197 12.99 -27.69 -11.81
N LEU A 198 13.55 -28.80 -12.31
CA LEU A 198 13.67 -29.00 -13.74
C LEU A 198 12.30 -29.01 -14.44
N ASN A 199 11.28 -29.63 -13.85
CA ASN A 199 9.94 -29.67 -14.41
C ASN A 199 9.19 -28.32 -14.28
N GLN A 200 9.43 -27.55 -13.21
CA GLN A 200 8.73 -26.29 -12.93
C GLN A 200 9.36 -25.08 -13.63
N VAL A 201 10.70 -25.00 -13.70
CA VAL A 201 11.41 -23.83 -14.25
C VAL A 201 12.29 -24.16 -15.45
N GLU A 202 12.30 -25.41 -15.91
CA GLU A 202 13.07 -25.89 -17.07
C GLU A 202 14.58 -25.61 -16.97
N GLN A 203 15.09 -25.35 -15.76
CA GLN A 203 16.48 -25.00 -15.49
C GLN A 203 17.13 -26.05 -14.59
N ARG A 204 18.27 -26.58 -15.03
CA ARG A 204 19.10 -27.47 -14.21
C ARG A 204 19.82 -26.64 -13.14
N LEU A 205 19.49 -26.88 -11.87
CA LEU A 205 20.08 -26.21 -10.72
C LEU A 205 20.82 -27.21 -9.83
N LYS A 206 21.93 -26.78 -9.22
CA LYS A 206 22.58 -27.54 -8.13
C LYS A 206 21.71 -27.38 -6.89
N VAL A 207 21.17 -28.49 -6.38
CA VAL A 207 20.25 -28.52 -5.23
C VAL A 207 20.87 -29.34 -4.12
N ARG A 208 20.82 -28.82 -2.90
CA ARG A 208 21.26 -29.47 -1.67
C ARG A 208 20.09 -29.49 -0.67
N VAL A 209 19.98 -30.52 0.14
CA VAL A 209 18.97 -30.58 1.21
C VAL A 209 19.66 -30.85 2.54
N ARG A 210 19.35 -30.03 3.55
CA ARG A 210 19.91 -30.15 4.90
C ARG A 210 18.79 -30.32 5.92
N GLY A 211 18.91 -31.30 6.79
CA GLY A 211 18.03 -31.51 7.95
C GLY A 211 18.33 -30.55 9.11
N LEU A 212 17.60 -30.67 10.22
CA LEU A 212 17.86 -29.89 11.45
C LEU A 212 19.20 -30.24 12.13
N GLU A 213 19.73 -31.44 11.86
CA GLU A 213 21.04 -31.85 12.38
C GLU A 213 22.15 -31.52 11.38
N PRO A 214 23.29 -30.94 11.82
CA PRO A 214 24.40 -30.57 10.94
C PRO A 214 25.00 -31.72 10.10
N GLY A 215 24.70 -32.98 10.44
CA GLY A 215 25.15 -34.17 9.73
C GLY A 215 24.13 -34.83 8.79
N ASP A 216 22.86 -34.40 8.77
CA ASP A 216 21.83 -34.93 7.86
C ASP A 216 21.81 -34.10 6.57
N VAL A 217 22.86 -34.28 5.76
CA VAL A 217 23.05 -33.59 4.47
C VAL A 217 22.86 -34.59 3.34
N ASP A 218 21.81 -34.39 2.54
CA ASP A 218 21.58 -35.14 1.31
C ASP A 218 22.18 -34.35 0.14
N GLU A 219 23.41 -34.71 -0.23
CA GLU A 219 24.10 -34.27 -1.43
C GLU A 219 24.19 -35.42 -2.43
N GLU A 220 23.54 -35.27 -3.58
CA GLU A 220 23.75 -36.19 -4.68
C GLU A 220 25.13 -35.89 -5.29
N ALA A 221 26.11 -36.75 -4.99
CA ALA A 221 27.47 -36.68 -5.50
C ALA A 221 27.46 -36.55 -7.03
N GLU A 222 28.35 -35.70 -7.54
CA GLU A 222 28.50 -35.42 -8.97
C GLU A 222 28.62 -36.73 -9.77
N ASP A 223 27.84 -36.84 -10.85
CA ASP A 223 28.19 -37.71 -11.98
C ASP A 223 29.56 -37.25 -12.47
N GLU A 224 30.61 -37.94 -12.01
CA GLU A 224 31.90 -37.95 -12.68
C GLU A 224 31.67 -38.41 -14.12
N ALA A 225 32.10 -37.58 -15.05
CA ALA A 225 32.17 -37.93 -16.46
C ALA A 225 32.98 -39.24 -16.64
N PRO A 226 32.46 -40.27 -17.30
CA PRO A 226 33.30 -41.34 -17.81
C PRO A 226 33.72 -40.99 -19.24
N GLU A 227 34.99 -40.61 -19.39
CA GLU A 227 35.71 -40.80 -20.65
C GLU A 227 35.90 -42.32 -20.88
N GLY A 228 35.58 -42.83 -22.07
CA GLY A 228 36.12 -44.11 -22.54
C GLY A 228 35.16 -45.11 -23.19
N GLN A 229 34.95 -44.91 -24.50
CA GLN A 229 34.86 -45.93 -25.57
C GLN A 229 33.90 -47.14 -25.44
N GLY A 230 32.91 -47.18 -26.35
CA GLY A 230 32.21 -48.40 -26.75
C GLY A 230 31.07 -48.12 -27.72
N GLN A 231 31.28 -48.36 -29.01
CA GLN A 231 30.31 -48.15 -30.10
C GLN A 231 29.20 -49.21 -30.17
N ALA A 232 28.02 -48.73 -30.60
CA ALA A 232 26.88 -49.38 -31.27
C ALA A 232 25.75 -50.03 -30.44
N PRO A 233 24.47 -49.99 -30.90
CA PRO A 233 23.78 -48.98 -31.71
C PRO A 233 22.59 -48.33 -30.94
N VAL A 234 22.33 -47.06 -31.23
CA VAL A 234 21.18 -46.31 -30.71
C VAL A 234 19.91 -46.65 -31.49
N SER A 235 18.87 -47.08 -30.77
CA SER A 235 17.47 -46.86 -31.16
C SER A 235 17.02 -45.50 -30.64
N PRO A 236 16.31 -44.67 -31.43
CA PRO A 236 15.91 -43.33 -31.02
C PRO A 236 14.54 -43.37 -30.32
N THR A 237 14.41 -42.80 -29.12
CA THR A 237 13.09 -42.42 -28.61
C THR A 237 13.19 -41.30 -27.58
N GLY A 238 12.51 -40.18 -27.87
CA GLY A 238 11.92 -39.32 -26.82
C GLY A 238 12.49 -37.90 -26.65
N SER A 239 12.46 -37.07 -27.69
CA SER A 239 12.63 -35.59 -27.56
C SER A 239 11.53 -34.79 -28.26
N GLU A 240 10.32 -35.34 -28.41
CA GLU A 240 9.30 -34.81 -29.33
C GLU A 240 8.29 -33.73 -28.84
N PRO A 241 8.05 -33.43 -27.54
CA PRO A 241 6.93 -32.54 -27.20
C PRO A 241 7.16 -31.05 -27.51
N VAL A 242 8.42 -30.60 -27.51
CA VAL A 242 8.76 -29.18 -27.74
C VAL A 242 8.69 -28.81 -29.23
N ASP A 243 9.06 -29.74 -30.11
CA ASP A 243 9.04 -29.52 -31.57
C ASP A 243 7.61 -29.55 -32.14
N GLU A 244 6.72 -30.36 -31.58
CA GLU A 244 5.33 -30.42 -32.02
C GLU A 244 4.56 -29.13 -31.71
N THR A 245 4.73 -28.59 -30.49
CA THR A 245 4.05 -27.37 -30.07
C THR A 245 4.48 -26.16 -30.90
N ARG A 246 5.78 -26.11 -31.24
CA ARG A 246 6.33 -25.09 -32.14
C ARG A 246 5.75 -25.22 -33.55
N ARG A 247 5.65 -26.44 -34.08
CA ARG A 247 5.06 -26.69 -35.40
C ARG A 247 3.60 -26.24 -35.47
N LEU A 248 2.80 -26.60 -34.47
CA LEU A 248 1.39 -26.19 -34.37
C LEU A 248 1.21 -24.67 -34.30
N PHE A 249 2.07 -23.98 -33.53
CA PHE A 249 2.04 -22.53 -33.45
C PHE A 249 2.32 -21.87 -34.81
N LEU A 250 3.37 -22.31 -35.51
CA LEU A 250 3.74 -21.75 -36.81
C LEU A 250 2.66 -22.02 -37.87
N GLU A 251 2.11 -23.24 -37.90
CA GLU A 251 1.00 -23.60 -38.79
C GLU A 251 -0.23 -22.73 -38.54
N ARG A 252 -0.60 -22.51 -37.27
CA ARG A 252 -1.77 -21.72 -36.93
C ARG A 252 -1.59 -20.23 -37.22
N LEU A 253 -0.39 -19.71 -36.99
CA LEU A 253 -0.03 -18.33 -37.33
C LEU A 253 -0.15 -18.08 -38.83
N ASP A 254 0.32 -19.01 -39.66
CA ASP A 254 0.24 -18.93 -41.12
C ASP A 254 -1.22 -18.96 -41.61
N GLN A 255 -2.07 -19.82 -41.03
CA GLN A 255 -3.50 -19.90 -41.35
C GLN A 255 -4.27 -18.61 -41.00
N LEU A 256 -3.97 -17.96 -39.86
CA LEU A 256 -4.72 -16.79 -39.39
C LEU A 256 -4.21 -15.46 -39.98
N SER A 257 -2.92 -15.37 -40.32
CA SER A 257 -2.30 -14.16 -40.89
C SER A 257 -3.07 -13.53 -42.07
N PRO A 258 -3.49 -14.27 -43.12
CA PRO A 258 -4.24 -13.67 -44.23
C PRO A 258 -5.64 -13.20 -43.84
N ARG A 259 -6.30 -13.86 -42.88
CA ARG A 259 -7.64 -13.47 -42.39
C ARG A 259 -7.58 -12.16 -41.59
N VAL A 260 -6.55 -12.00 -40.76
CA VAL A 260 -6.30 -10.75 -40.03
C VAL A 260 -5.99 -9.61 -41.00
N ALA A 261 -5.13 -9.85 -42.00
CA ALA A 261 -4.81 -8.85 -43.01
C ALA A 261 -6.06 -8.41 -43.81
N ALA A 262 -6.95 -9.34 -44.15
CA ALA A 262 -8.23 -9.03 -44.79
C ALA A 262 -9.16 -8.23 -43.87
N ALA A 263 -9.33 -8.64 -42.61
CA ALA A 263 -10.17 -7.92 -41.64
C ALA A 263 -9.66 -6.49 -41.37
N LEU A 264 -8.33 -6.31 -41.27
CA LEU A 264 -7.72 -4.99 -41.09
C LEU A 264 -7.85 -4.11 -42.34
N ARG A 265 -7.76 -4.69 -43.54
CA ARG A 265 -7.96 -3.98 -44.81
C ARG A 265 -9.41 -3.53 -44.97
N ASP A 266 -10.36 -4.39 -44.62
CA ASP A 266 -11.80 -4.12 -44.73
C ASP A 266 -12.35 -3.33 -43.52
N GLN A 267 -11.50 -3.01 -42.53
CA GLN A 267 -11.89 -2.39 -41.26
C GLN A 267 -13.05 -3.11 -40.53
N LYS A 268 -13.07 -4.44 -40.61
CA LYS A 268 -14.09 -5.27 -39.95
C LYS A 268 -13.68 -5.60 -38.52
N GLY A 269 -14.56 -5.30 -37.56
CA GLY A 269 -14.35 -5.52 -36.14
C GLY A 269 -13.39 -4.51 -35.48
N ASP A 270 -12.94 -4.85 -34.27
CA ASP A 270 -12.02 -4.01 -33.50
C ASP A 270 -10.58 -4.14 -34.03
N THR A 271 -10.27 -3.37 -35.07
CA THR A 271 -8.95 -3.39 -35.72
C THR A 271 -7.79 -3.06 -34.78
N GLY A 272 -8.04 -2.32 -33.70
CA GLY A 272 -7.05 -2.04 -32.66
C GLY A 272 -6.70 -3.31 -31.88
N LYS A 273 -7.70 -4.03 -31.38
CA LYS A 273 -7.51 -5.31 -30.68
C LYS A 273 -6.90 -6.38 -31.58
N LEU A 274 -7.35 -6.48 -32.84
CA LEU A 274 -6.78 -7.43 -33.80
C LEU A 274 -5.27 -7.22 -33.99
N ARG A 275 -4.80 -5.96 -34.11
CA ARG A 275 -3.37 -5.63 -34.21
C ARG A 275 -2.60 -5.95 -32.92
N ALA A 276 -3.19 -5.65 -31.77
CA ALA A 276 -2.55 -5.91 -30.48
C ALA A 276 -2.33 -7.41 -30.24
N VAL A 277 -3.36 -8.23 -30.49
CA VAL A 277 -3.31 -9.68 -30.23
C VAL A 277 -2.35 -10.39 -31.20
N ILE A 278 -2.31 -10.02 -32.49
CA ILE A 278 -1.35 -10.62 -33.43
C ILE A 278 0.10 -10.22 -33.13
N ALA A 279 0.34 -8.99 -32.66
CA ALA A 279 1.68 -8.55 -32.23
C ALA A 279 2.15 -9.34 -31.00
N PHE A 280 1.27 -9.51 -30.01
CA PHE A 280 1.55 -10.31 -28.82
C PHE A 280 1.83 -11.78 -29.16
N ALA A 281 1.04 -12.39 -30.06
CA ALA A 281 1.27 -13.76 -30.50
C ALA A 281 2.65 -13.94 -31.15
N ARG A 282 3.09 -12.99 -32.00
CA ARG A 282 4.42 -13.00 -32.63
C ARG A 282 5.55 -12.85 -31.61
N GLU A 283 5.41 -11.91 -30.67
CA GLU A 283 6.38 -11.71 -29.59
C GLU A 283 6.56 -13.00 -28.76
N LYS A 284 5.46 -13.71 -28.45
CA LYS A 284 5.54 -15.01 -27.76
C LYS A 284 6.18 -16.11 -28.61
N GLY A 285 5.97 -16.11 -29.93
CA GLY A 285 6.67 -17.01 -30.84
C GLY A 285 8.19 -16.76 -30.87
N GLU A 286 8.60 -15.49 -30.93
CA GLU A 286 10.03 -15.12 -30.89
C GLU A 286 10.71 -15.49 -29.57
N ALA A 287 9.98 -15.37 -28.46
CA ALA A 287 10.43 -15.78 -27.13
C ALA A 287 10.36 -17.30 -26.88
N ALA A 288 10.06 -18.12 -27.89
CA ALA A 288 9.84 -19.57 -27.78
C ALA A 288 8.73 -19.98 -26.77
N ALA A 289 7.83 -19.07 -26.42
CA ALA A 289 6.68 -19.29 -25.54
C ALA A 289 5.46 -19.79 -26.33
N TRP A 290 5.62 -20.95 -27.00
CA TRP A 290 4.68 -21.48 -27.99
C TRP A 290 3.26 -21.72 -27.45
N THR A 291 3.13 -22.16 -26.20
CA THR A 291 1.82 -22.40 -25.55
C THR A 291 1.04 -21.11 -25.31
N SER A 292 1.70 -20.05 -24.85
CA SER A 292 1.11 -18.71 -24.71
C SER A 292 0.77 -18.09 -26.07
N GLY A 293 1.64 -18.33 -27.07
CA GLY A 293 1.38 -17.94 -28.45
C GLY A 293 0.12 -18.59 -29.02
N LEU A 294 -0.09 -19.89 -28.80
CA LEU A 294 -1.29 -20.61 -29.24
C LEU A 294 -2.58 -20.05 -28.62
N LYS A 295 -2.58 -19.74 -27.31
CA LYS A 295 -3.73 -19.09 -26.65
C LYS A 295 -4.04 -17.72 -27.25
N ALA A 296 -3.02 -16.93 -27.57
CA ALA A 296 -3.22 -15.64 -28.25
C ALA A 296 -3.85 -15.84 -29.64
N LEU A 297 -3.42 -16.86 -30.39
CA LEU A 297 -4.02 -17.21 -31.69
C LEU A 297 -5.49 -17.67 -31.57
N GLU A 298 -5.87 -18.38 -30.51
CA GLU A 298 -7.29 -18.72 -30.24
C GLU A 298 -8.14 -17.48 -29.98
N THR A 299 -7.63 -16.51 -29.20
CA THR A 299 -8.34 -15.25 -28.97
C THR A 299 -8.47 -14.42 -30.26
N LEU A 300 -7.44 -14.44 -31.10
CA LEU A 300 -7.46 -13.78 -32.40
C LEU A 300 -8.51 -14.37 -33.33
N GLU A 301 -8.65 -15.70 -33.34
CA GLU A 301 -9.67 -16.39 -34.13
C GLU A 301 -11.09 -16.01 -33.69
N LYS A 302 -11.37 -16.00 -32.37
CA LYS A 302 -12.67 -15.55 -31.84
C LYS A 302 -13.00 -14.11 -32.25
N LEU A 303 -12.02 -13.21 -32.24
CA LEU A 303 -12.22 -11.82 -32.67
C LEU A 303 -12.50 -11.73 -34.18
N LEU A 304 -11.88 -12.58 -35.00
CA LEU A 304 -12.15 -12.64 -36.43
C LEU A 304 -13.53 -13.24 -36.73
N GLU A 305 -13.99 -14.21 -35.94
CA GLU A 305 -15.33 -14.78 -36.04
C GLU A 305 -16.39 -13.75 -35.67
N ALA A 306 -16.20 -13.02 -34.57
CA ALA A 306 -17.09 -11.92 -34.18
C ALA A 306 -17.12 -10.81 -35.25
N ALA A 307 -15.96 -10.48 -35.84
CA ALA A 307 -15.88 -9.53 -36.95
C ALA A 307 -16.58 -10.02 -38.22
N ALA A 308 -16.58 -11.33 -38.48
CA ALA A 308 -17.26 -11.94 -39.62
C ALA A 308 -18.79 -12.02 -39.42
N GLN A 309 -19.25 -12.12 -38.17
CA GLN A 309 -20.66 -12.16 -37.81
C GLN A 309 -21.34 -10.78 -37.84
N GLY A 310 -20.58 -9.71 -38.10
CA GLY A 310 -21.15 -8.39 -38.37
C GLY A 310 -21.76 -7.68 -37.15
N ASP A 311 -21.44 -8.12 -35.94
CA ASP A 311 -21.87 -7.48 -34.68
C ASP A 311 -21.06 -6.20 -34.44
N SER A 312 -21.32 -5.22 -35.31
CA SER A 312 -20.74 -3.89 -35.30
C SER A 312 -21.68 -2.96 -34.55
N ALA A 313 -21.65 -3.00 -33.22
CA ALA A 313 -22.23 -1.95 -32.39
C ALA A 313 -21.33 -0.71 -32.44
N ALA A 314 -21.36 -0.02 -33.58
CA ALA A 314 -20.72 1.27 -33.80
C ALA A 314 -21.49 2.37 -33.04
N SER A 315 -20.81 3.04 -32.11
CA SER A 315 -21.33 4.21 -31.40
C SER A 315 -20.72 5.49 -31.98
N SER A 316 -21.52 6.27 -32.71
CA SER A 316 -21.30 7.70 -32.99
C SER A 316 -22.68 8.42 -32.93
N PRO A 317 -22.78 9.65 -32.40
CA PRO A 317 -24.06 10.27 -32.07
C PRO A 317 -24.63 11.11 -33.22
N THR A 318 -25.93 10.95 -33.51
CA THR A 318 -26.75 11.94 -34.23
C THR A 318 -28.16 11.92 -33.60
N SER A 319 -28.72 13.11 -33.36
CA SER A 319 -29.97 13.38 -32.61
C SER A 319 -31.26 12.84 -33.26
N PRO A 320 -32.47 13.10 -32.70
CA PRO A 320 -33.26 12.23 -31.83
C PRO A 320 -34.50 11.63 -32.53
N PRO A 321 -35.15 10.62 -31.92
CA PRO A 321 -36.58 10.81 -31.70
C PRO A 321 -37.04 10.49 -30.28
N GLU A 322 -37.95 11.35 -29.88
CA GLU A 322 -38.88 11.33 -28.78
C GLU A 322 -39.62 9.99 -28.64
N THR A 323 -39.42 9.26 -27.53
CA THR A 323 -40.46 8.43 -26.91
C THR A 323 -40.17 8.24 -25.42
N ALA A 324 -41.24 8.25 -24.63
CA ALA A 324 -41.26 8.31 -23.18
C ALA A 324 -41.10 6.93 -22.51
N GLY A 325 -40.39 6.90 -21.37
CA GLY A 325 -40.70 5.99 -20.25
C GLY A 325 -39.55 5.16 -19.66
N LYS A 326 -39.08 5.56 -18.45
CA LYS A 326 -38.30 4.81 -17.42
C LYS A 326 -36.84 4.42 -17.80
N ASP A 327 -35.76 4.78 -17.09
CA ASP A 327 -35.55 5.11 -15.67
C ASP A 327 -34.50 6.24 -15.48
N GLY A 328 -34.75 7.12 -14.49
CA GLY A 328 -34.23 8.48 -14.33
C GLY A 328 -32.75 8.71 -14.00
N LYS A 329 -31.80 7.88 -14.46
CA LYS A 329 -30.35 8.16 -14.29
C LYS A 329 -29.68 8.80 -15.50
N VAL A 330 -30.28 8.72 -16.69
CA VAL A 330 -29.69 9.28 -17.92
C VAL A 330 -29.87 10.82 -18.01
N GLY A 331 -30.83 11.38 -17.28
CA GLY A 331 -31.11 12.82 -17.28
C GLY A 331 -30.23 13.66 -16.35
N ALA A 332 -29.84 13.12 -15.19
CA ALA A 332 -29.13 13.90 -14.16
C ALA A 332 -27.73 14.34 -14.62
N GLY A 333 -27.00 13.46 -15.31
CA GLY A 333 -25.71 13.83 -15.89
C GLY A 333 -25.82 14.86 -17.02
N ALA A 334 -26.88 14.79 -17.82
CA ALA A 334 -27.15 15.78 -18.86
C ALA A 334 -27.49 17.15 -18.25
N ALA A 335 -28.28 17.19 -17.17
CA ALA A 335 -28.63 18.41 -16.44
C ALA A 335 -27.40 19.06 -15.79
N PHE A 336 -26.52 18.27 -15.16
CA PHE A 336 -25.26 18.74 -14.61
C PHE A 336 -24.36 19.36 -15.69
N ASN A 337 -24.15 18.65 -16.81
CA ASN A 337 -23.31 19.13 -17.90
C ASN A 337 -23.87 20.40 -18.56
N ALA A 338 -25.20 20.50 -18.70
CA ALA A 338 -25.87 21.69 -19.20
C ALA A 338 -25.66 22.89 -18.26
N ARG A 339 -25.79 22.66 -16.93
CA ARG A 339 -25.57 23.71 -15.93
C ARG A 339 -24.11 24.16 -15.89
N LEU A 340 -23.17 23.23 -15.87
CA LEU A 340 -21.74 23.53 -15.91
C LEU A 340 -21.39 24.32 -17.18
N ALA A 341 -21.91 23.92 -18.35
CA ALA A 341 -21.70 24.65 -19.60
C ALA A 341 -22.24 26.08 -19.56
N ALA A 342 -23.40 26.31 -18.93
CA ALA A 342 -23.97 27.64 -18.74
C ALA A 342 -23.13 28.53 -17.79
N LEU A 343 -22.47 27.92 -16.81
CA LEU A 343 -21.61 28.59 -15.82
C LEU A 343 -20.21 28.95 -16.35
N MET A 344 -19.69 28.18 -17.31
CA MET A 344 -18.31 28.30 -17.81
C MET A 344 -17.91 29.70 -18.31
N PRO A 345 -18.75 30.48 -19.00
CA PRO A 345 -18.39 31.85 -19.40
C PRO A 345 -18.10 32.76 -18.20
N LYS A 346 -18.96 32.73 -17.18
CA LYS A 346 -18.81 33.52 -15.94
C LYS A 346 -17.59 33.07 -15.13
N LEU A 347 -17.36 31.76 -15.06
CA LEU A 347 -16.17 31.20 -14.45
C LEU A 347 -14.88 31.66 -15.12
N LYS A 348 -14.83 31.67 -16.47
CA LYS A 348 -13.64 32.14 -17.19
C LYS A 348 -13.36 33.62 -16.97
N GLU A 349 -14.40 34.44 -16.90
CA GLU A 349 -14.30 35.87 -16.59
C GLU A 349 -13.77 36.10 -15.18
N ALA A 350 -14.35 35.45 -14.17
CA ALA A 350 -13.92 35.58 -12.78
C ALA A 350 -12.51 35.02 -12.53
N LEU A 351 -12.17 33.89 -13.16
CA LEU A 351 -10.81 33.33 -13.10
C LEU A 351 -9.78 34.21 -13.82
N GLY A 352 -10.19 34.90 -14.90
CA GLY A 352 -9.35 35.85 -15.63
C GLY A 352 -9.10 37.14 -14.85
N ALA A 353 -10.06 37.57 -14.02
CA ALA A 353 -9.95 38.76 -13.18
C ALA A 353 -8.98 38.58 -11.98
N GLY A 354 -8.66 37.34 -11.59
CA GLY A 354 -7.55 37.05 -10.67
C GLY A 354 -7.76 37.42 -9.19
N GLY A 355 -8.99 37.38 -8.67
CA GLY A 355 -9.30 37.68 -7.26
C GLY A 355 -9.10 36.50 -6.29
N PRO A 356 -9.15 36.74 -4.95
CA PRO A 356 -9.04 35.68 -3.94
C PRO A 356 -10.11 34.58 -4.12
N ALA A 357 -11.34 34.95 -4.51
CA ALA A 357 -12.42 34.02 -4.83
C ALA A 357 -12.13 33.10 -6.02
N ALA A 358 -11.17 33.43 -6.89
CA ALA A 358 -10.83 32.61 -8.07
C ALA A 358 -10.26 31.23 -7.68
N THR A 359 -9.56 31.15 -6.54
CA THR A 359 -9.01 29.88 -6.06
C THR A 359 -10.13 28.96 -5.57
N ASP A 360 -11.08 29.51 -4.81
CA ASP A 360 -12.22 28.77 -4.25
C ASP A 360 -13.21 28.35 -5.33
N LEU A 361 -13.47 29.23 -6.31
CA LEU A 361 -14.26 28.93 -7.51
C LEU A 361 -13.70 27.74 -8.30
N LYS A 362 -12.38 27.70 -8.47
CA LYS A 362 -11.70 26.61 -9.16
C LYS A 362 -11.79 25.30 -8.38
N LEU A 363 -11.68 25.37 -7.06
CA LEU A 363 -11.80 24.21 -6.18
C LEU A 363 -13.21 23.62 -6.26
N LYS A 364 -14.24 24.43 -6.03
CA LYS A 364 -15.66 24.02 -6.02
C LYS A 364 -16.10 23.39 -7.35
N VAL A 365 -15.72 23.98 -8.48
CA VAL A 365 -16.04 23.40 -9.80
C VAL A 365 -15.28 22.10 -10.07
N SER A 366 -14.05 21.96 -9.56
CA SER A 366 -13.30 20.70 -9.66
C SER A 366 -13.91 19.58 -8.81
N GLU A 367 -14.37 19.90 -7.60
CA GLU A 367 -15.07 18.98 -6.70
C GLU A 367 -16.40 18.55 -7.30
N ALA A 368 -17.20 19.49 -7.82
CA ALA A 368 -18.45 19.20 -8.51
C ALA A 368 -18.24 18.19 -9.66
N GLY A 369 -17.16 18.35 -10.46
CA GLY A 369 -16.82 17.42 -11.53
C GLY A 369 -16.33 16.04 -11.05
N VAL A 370 -15.73 15.93 -9.87
CA VAL A 370 -15.38 14.64 -9.26
C VAL A 370 -16.63 13.95 -8.72
N THR A 371 -17.49 14.68 -8.04
CA THR A 371 -18.74 14.19 -7.43
C THR A 371 -19.74 13.74 -8.50
N ALA A 372 -19.85 14.48 -9.61
CA ALA A 372 -20.65 14.07 -10.77
C ALA A 372 -20.14 12.78 -11.42
N ARG A 373 -18.81 12.57 -11.49
CA ARG A 373 -18.22 11.31 -12.00
C ARG A 373 -18.52 10.10 -11.12
N LYS A 374 -18.82 10.32 -9.84
CA LYS A 374 -19.28 9.27 -8.90
C LYS A 374 -20.79 9.00 -9.01
N GLY A 375 -21.51 9.75 -9.85
CA GLY A 375 -22.96 9.62 -10.01
C GLY A 375 -23.79 10.33 -8.92
N LEU A 376 -23.15 11.16 -8.08
CA LEU A 376 -23.79 11.92 -7.00
C LEU A 376 -24.20 13.31 -7.53
N PHE A 377 -25.22 13.35 -8.39
CA PHE A 377 -25.56 14.59 -9.12
C PHE A 377 -26.18 15.67 -8.23
N ASP A 378 -26.91 15.32 -7.18
CA ASP A 378 -27.51 16.30 -6.25
C ASP A 378 -26.43 17.07 -5.47
N GLU A 379 -25.43 16.37 -4.94
CA GLU A 379 -24.25 16.98 -4.30
C GLU A 379 -23.41 17.79 -5.28
N ALA A 380 -23.27 17.30 -6.52
CA ALA A 380 -22.56 18.03 -7.57
C ALA A 380 -23.30 19.32 -7.96
N HIS A 381 -24.63 19.34 -7.94
CA HIS A 381 -25.43 20.53 -8.17
C HIS A 381 -25.28 21.55 -7.03
N ALA A 382 -25.26 21.10 -5.77
CA ALA A 382 -25.01 21.96 -4.61
C ALA A 382 -23.63 22.64 -4.69
N LEU A 383 -22.59 21.93 -5.13
CA LEU A 383 -21.26 22.51 -5.33
C LEU A 383 -21.22 23.54 -6.49
N LEU A 384 -22.11 23.41 -7.47
CA LEU A 384 -22.29 24.44 -8.50
C LEU A 384 -23.10 25.65 -7.98
N ASP A 385 -24.03 25.45 -7.04
CA ASP A 385 -24.73 26.55 -6.33
C ASP A 385 -23.73 27.39 -5.52
N ASP A 386 -22.83 26.74 -4.78
CA ASP A 386 -21.74 27.41 -4.04
C ASP A 386 -20.83 28.23 -4.99
N ALA A 387 -20.49 27.65 -6.15
CA ALA A 387 -19.70 28.35 -7.15
C ALA A 387 -20.46 29.55 -7.77
N GLU A 388 -21.77 29.42 -7.99
CA GLU A 388 -22.62 30.53 -8.43
C GLU A 388 -22.70 31.66 -7.40
N ALA A 389 -22.84 31.33 -6.10
CA ALA A 389 -22.85 32.31 -5.02
C ALA A 389 -21.54 33.10 -4.92
N LEU A 390 -20.40 32.41 -5.06
CA LEU A 390 -19.08 33.04 -5.12
C LEU A 390 -18.92 33.96 -6.35
N LEU A 391 -19.60 33.67 -7.46
CA LEU A 391 -19.57 34.51 -8.66
C LEU A 391 -20.46 35.75 -8.55
N THR A 392 -21.58 35.69 -7.83
CA THR A 392 -22.47 36.84 -7.66
C THR A 392 -21.97 37.83 -6.61
N GLY A 393 -20.95 37.46 -5.82
CA GLY A 393 -20.49 38.29 -4.69
C GLY A 393 -21.59 38.53 -3.67
N SER A 394 -22.61 37.66 -3.66
CA SER A 394 -23.66 37.68 -2.67
C SER A 394 -23.05 37.11 -1.39
N ASP A 395 -22.53 37.99 -0.55
CA ASP A 395 -22.27 37.76 0.89
C ASP A 395 -23.60 37.54 1.64
N GLU A 396 -24.50 36.73 1.08
CA GLU A 396 -25.61 36.15 1.82
C GLU A 396 -25.13 34.76 2.23
N GLU A 397 -24.32 34.75 3.30
CA GLU A 397 -23.89 33.54 3.99
C GLU A 397 -25.13 32.66 4.27
N PRO A 398 -25.19 31.41 3.76
CA PRO A 398 -26.05 30.42 4.38
C PRO A 398 -25.45 30.16 5.76
N SER A 399 -26.04 30.77 6.78
CA SER A 399 -25.73 30.58 8.20
C SER A 399 -25.75 29.09 8.56
N SER A 400 -24.60 28.45 8.40
CA SER A 400 -24.28 27.24 9.16
C SER A 400 -24.09 27.70 10.61
N PRO A 401 -24.74 27.05 11.58
CA PRO A 401 -24.59 27.43 12.99
C PRO A 401 -23.11 27.33 13.34
N THR A 402 -22.50 28.48 13.65
CA THR A 402 -21.10 28.56 14.02
C THR A 402 -20.91 27.74 15.28
N ASP A 403 -20.43 26.50 15.14
CA ASP A 403 -20.12 25.65 16.27
C ASP A 403 -19.13 26.42 17.17
N PRO A 404 -19.49 26.72 18.42
CA PRO A 404 -18.62 27.45 19.33
C PRO A 404 -17.25 26.75 19.52
N LEU A 405 -17.18 25.43 19.34
CA LEU A 405 -15.92 24.69 19.38
C LEU A 405 -15.05 24.97 18.15
N ALA A 406 -15.64 25.18 16.98
CA ALA A 406 -14.89 25.53 15.76
C ALA A 406 -14.28 26.94 15.86
N LEU A 407 -14.97 27.88 16.53
CA LEU A 407 -14.42 29.21 16.85
C LEU A 407 -13.26 29.10 17.84
N ALA A 408 -13.47 28.38 18.95
CA ALA A 408 -12.45 28.16 19.96
C ALA A 408 -11.19 27.50 19.37
N TRP A 409 -11.38 26.55 18.45
CA TRP A 409 -10.32 25.90 17.71
C TRP A 409 -9.47 26.89 16.90
N ARG A 410 -10.11 27.76 16.10
CA ARG A 410 -9.40 28.74 15.25
C ARG A 410 -8.58 29.72 16.07
N GLU A 411 -9.15 30.23 17.16
CA GLU A 411 -8.45 31.15 18.07
C GLU A 411 -7.25 30.46 18.72
N ARG A 412 -7.42 29.22 19.20
CA ARG A 412 -6.35 28.46 19.85
C ARG A 412 -5.22 28.09 18.89
N LEU A 413 -5.56 27.69 17.67
CA LEU A 413 -4.59 27.33 16.64
C LEU A 413 -3.63 28.48 16.34
N GLN A 414 -4.15 29.71 16.25
CA GLN A 414 -3.33 30.89 15.98
C GLN A 414 -2.34 31.17 17.13
N GLY A 415 -2.77 31.05 18.38
CA GLY A 415 -1.90 31.20 19.55
C GLY A 415 -0.81 30.13 19.60
N THR A 416 -1.19 28.88 19.36
CA THR A 416 -0.28 27.73 19.43
C THR A 416 0.75 27.76 18.30
N ALA A 417 0.36 28.12 17.08
CA ALA A 417 1.28 28.26 15.94
C ALA A 417 2.33 29.36 16.18
N ARG A 418 1.94 30.47 16.81
CA ARG A 418 2.88 31.53 17.21
C ARG A 418 3.87 31.02 18.27
N ALA A 419 3.37 30.36 19.31
CA ALA A 419 4.21 29.79 20.36
C ALA A 419 5.17 28.73 19.82
N LEU A 420 4.73 27.92 18.85
CA LEU A 420 5.56 26.92 18.18
C LEU A 420 6.69 27.57 17.38
N GLY A 421 6.39 28.61 16.60
CA GLY A 421 7.41 29.35 15.83
C GLY A 421 8.45 30.04 16.70
N GLU A 422 8.05 30.55 17.87
CA GLU A 422 8.93 31.21 18.83
C GLU A 422 9.80 30.21 19.60
N LYS A 423 9.23 29.09 20.06
CA LYS A 423 9.88 28.14 20.97
C LYS A 423 10.53 26.93 20.27
N ALA A 424 10.18 26.65 19.02
CA ALA A 424 10.68 25.51 18.26
C ALA A 424 10.92 25.88 16.77
N PRO A 425 11.88 26.79 16.48
CA PRO A 425 12.19 27.17 15.12
C PRO A 425 12.68 25.98 14.26
N PRO A 426 12.62 26.10 12.92
CA PRO A 426 13.08 25.06 12.00
C PRO A 426 14.53 24.66 12.30
N GLY A 427 14.77 23.37 12.58
CA GLY A 427 16.08 22.84 12.96
C GLY A 427 16.20 22.45 14.43
N HIS A 428 15.20 22.76 15.27
CA HIS A 428 15.14 22.22 16.63
C HIS A 428 14.91 20.68 16.57
N ALA A 429 15.60 19.92 17.42
CA ALA A 429 15.47 18.46 17.51
C ALA A 429 14.02 17.94 17.57
N ASP A 430 13.12 18.66 18.25
CA ASP A 430 11.71 18.28 18.42
C ASP A 430 10.76 19.01 17.47
N ALA A 431 11.24 19.87 16.57
CA ALA A 431 10.38 20.65 15.66
C ALA A 431 9.49 19.73 14.81
N ALA A 432 10.04 18.61 14.33
CA ALA A 432 9.27 17.61 13.57
C ALA A 432 8.17 16.95 14.41
N LYS A 433 8.44 16.66 15.68
CA LYS A 433 7.47 16.03 16.59
C LYS A 433 6.33 16.99 16.94
N LEU A 434 6.66 18.25 17.25
CA LEU A 434 5.68 19.28 17.57
C LEU A 434 4.82 19.64 16.34
N GLN A 435 5.43 19.67 15.16
CA GLN A 435 4.70 19.85 13.90
C GLN A 435 3.75 18.68 13.62
N ALA A 436 4.15 17.44 13.90
CA ALA A 436 3.28 16.28 13.72
C ALA A 436 2.03 16.32 14.62
N ILE A 437 2.15 16.81 15.86
CA ILE A 437 1.01 17.00 16.76
C ILE A 437 0.06 18.08 16.20
N LEU A 438 0.60 19.18 15.69
CA LEU A 438 -0.19 20.24 15.05
C LEU A 438 -0.93 19.74 13.80
N ASP A 439 -0.26 18.95 12.96
CA ASP A 439 -0.85 18.36 11.75
C ASP A 439 -1.97 17.35 12.10
N HIS A 440 -1.78 16.55 13.15
CA HIS A 440 -2.80 15.64 13.67
C HIS A 440 -4.05 16.40 14.15
N ALA A 441 -3.85 17.49 14.89
CA ALA A 441 -4.93 18.32 15.40
C ALA A 441 -5.72 19.00 14.26
N ASN A 442 -5.04 19.47 13.21
CA ASN A 442 -5.68 19.98 11.99
C ASN A 442 -6.50 18.91 11.25
N LYS A 443 -6.01 17.66 11.22
CA LYS A 443 -6.72 16.54 10.60
C LYS A 443 -8.02 16.21 11.34
N LEU A 444 -8.00 16.22 12.68
CA LEU A 444 -9.19 16.03 13.52
C LEU A 444 -10.22 17.14 13.30
N ALA A 445 -9.75 18.40 13.25
CA ALA A 445 -10.60 19.55 12.96
C ALA A 445 -11.24 19.47 11.55
N ALA A 446 -10.49 19.02 10.54
CA ALA A 446 -11.03 18.80 9.20
C ALA A 446 -12.11 17.70 9.14
N GLY A 447 -12.09 16.76 10.09
CA GLY A 447 -13.13 15.75 10.28
C GLY A 447 -14.36 16.22 11.07
N GLY A 448 -14.34 17.46 11.60
CA GLY A 448 -15.40 17.99 12.47
C GLY A 448 -15.25 17.61 13.95
N ASP A 449 -14.18 16.88 14.32
CA ASP A 449 -13.90 16.46 15.69
C ASP A 449 -13.24 17.57 16.53
N TRP A 450 -13.93 18.72 16.67
CA TRP A 450 -13.36 19.92 17.29
C TRP A 450 -12.86 19.71 18.73
N ARG A 451 -13.52 18.81 19.48
CA ARG A 451 -13.11 18.48 20.85
C ARG A 451 -11.77 17.74 20.90
N LYS A 452 -11.57 16.75 20.02
CA LYS A 452 -10.30 16.00 19.93
C LYS A 452 -9.19 16.89 19.39
N ALA A 453 -9.52 17.74 18.41
CA ALA A 453 -8.59 18.73 17.89
C ALA A 453 -8.07 19.63 19.02
N LEU A 454 -8.98 20.25 19.80
CA LEU A 454 -8.62 21.10 20.94
C LEU A 454 -7.74 20.39 21.98
N ALA A 455 -8.04 19.13 22.31
CA ALA A 455 -7.22 18.34 23.23
C ALA A 455 -5.78 18.13 22.72
N ALA A 456 -5.60 17.93 21.42
CA ALA A 456 -4.28 17.82 20.81
C ALA A 456 -3.49 19.15 20.87
N LEU A 457 -4.15 20.31 20.76
CA LEU A 457 -3.50 21.60 21.00
C LEU A 457 -3.12 21.80 22.48
N ASP A 458 -3.95 21.35 23.42
CA ASP A 458 -3.60 21.41 24.84
C ASP A 458 -2.36 20.57 25.16
N GLN A 459 -2.21 19.41 24.53
CA GLN A 459 -1.00 18.59 24.64
C GLN A 459 0.22 19.32 24.08
N LEU A 460 0.07 19.98 22.92
CA LEU A 460 1.14 20.76 22.30
C LEU A 460 1.57 21.93 23.20
N ASP A 461 0.61 22.66 23.77
CA ASP A 461 0.86 23.76 24.71
C ASP A 461 1.58 23.28 25.98
N LYS A 462 1.19 22.12 26.54
CA LYS A 462 1.88 21.54 27.70
C LYS A 462 3.35 21.25 27.41
N ILE A 463 3.66 20.68 26.25
CA ILE A 463 5.05 20.39 25.85
C ILE A 463 5.83 21.71 25.67
N LEU A 464 5.22 22.72 25.05
CA LEU A 464 5.81 24.04 24.87
C LEU A 464 5.99 24.81 26.19
N ALA A 465 5.12 24.61 27.17
CA ALA A 465 5.18 25.24 28.49
C ALA A 465 6.25 24.60 29.39
N ALA A 466 6.35 23.27 29.40
CA ALA A 466 7.37 22.52 30.15
C ALA A 466 8.80 22.93 29.76
N ARG A 467 9.00 23.39 28.52
CA ARG A 467 10.28 23.87 28.00
C ARG A 467 10.68 25.28 28.46
N THR A 468 9.72 26.09 28.87
CA THR A 468 9.97 27.49 29.31
C THR A 468 10.17 27.65 30.81
N ALA A 469 10.00 26.58 31.59
CA ALA A 469 10.30 26.63 33.01
C ALA A 469 11.83 26.72 33.20
N PRO A 470 12.36 27.76 33.87
CA PRO A 470 13.78 27.81 34.21
C PRO A 470 14.12 26.61 35.12
N PRO A 471 15.30 26.01 34.97
CA PRO A 471 15.72 24.94 35.85
C PRO A 471 15.71 25.45 37.30
N PRO A 472 15.11 24.72 38.26
CA PRO A 472 15.18 25.09 39.66
C PRO A 472 16.64 25.17 40.10
N GLY A 473 16.97 26.22 40.84
CA GLY A 473 18.33 26.64 41.19
C GLY A 473 19.26 25.50 41.57
N GLU A 474 20.39 25.47 40.86
CA GLU A 474 21.49 24.53 40.95
C GLU A 474 22.26 24.71 42.27
N THR A 475 21.86 23.98 43.32
CA THR A 475 22.78 23.60 44.39
C THR A 475 23.23 22.17 44.14
N ALA A 476 24.52 22.05 43.83
CA ALA A 476 25.20 20.82 43.46
C ALA A 476 25.12 19.75 44.56
N ASP A 477 24.22 18.79 44.38
CA ASP A 477 24.36 17.42 44.87
C ASP A 477 24.45 16.49 43.65
N PRO A 478 25.27 15.42 43.69
CA PRO A 478 25.51 14.55 42.55
C PRO A 478 24.21 13.87 42.12
N GLN A 479 23.66 14.34 41.01
CA GLN A 479 22.40 13.87 40.45
C GLN A 479 22.56 12.40 40.04
N PRO A 480 21.72 11.48 40.55
CA PRO A 480 21.75 10.09 40.12
C PRO A 480 21.40 10.04 38.62
N GLY A 481 22.21 9.33 37.84
CA GLY A 481 22.03 9.20 36.39
C GLY A 481 20.63 8.75 35.97
N PRO A 482 20.29 8.83 34.67
CA PRO A 482 18.96 8.54 34.15
C PRO A 482 18.46 7.19 34.68
N ARG A 483 17.44 7.23 35.54
CA ARG A 483 16.86 6.03 36.14
C ARG A 483 16.19 5.24 35.04
N ARG A 484 16.84 4.17 34.59
CA ARG A 484 16.23 3.20 33.69
C ARG A 484 15.05 2.55 34.40
N LEU A 485 13.91 2.49 33.74
CA LEU A 485 12.75 1.77 34.26
C LEU A 485 13.09 0.28 34.49
N PRO A 486 12.45 -0.36 35.49
CA PRO A 486 12.62 -1.79 35.71
C PRO A 486 12.27 -2.60 34.45
N VAL A 487 13.13 -3.56 34.08
CA VAL A 487 12.91 -4.45 32.91
C VAL A 487 11.58 -5.21 33.02
N ALA A 488 11.17 -5.56 34.24
CA ALA A 488 9.90 -6.22 34.51
C ALA A 488 8.69 -5.37 34.05
N TYR A 489 8.75 -4.06 34.29
CA TYR A 489 7.71 -3.12 33.87
C TYR A 489 7.62 -2.98 32.34
N LEU A 490 8.76 -2.85 31.67
CA LEU A 490 8.76 -2.81 30.20
C LEU A 490 8.20 -4.11 29.59
N LYS A 491 8.51 -5.26 30.19
CA LYS A 491 8.00 -6.56 29.75
C LYS A 491 6.49 -6.67 29.94
N SER A 492 5.94 -6.19 31.06
CA SER A 492 4.50 -6.22 31.31
C SER A 492 3.73 -5.30 30.35
N VAL A 493 4.27 -4.11 30.03
CA VAL A 493 3.65 -3.22 29.03
C VAL A 493 3.61 -3.87 27.64
N HIS A 494 4.70 -4.54 27.23
CA HIS A 494 4.69 -5.31 25.99
C HIS A 494 3.68 -6.47 26.00
N ALA A 495 3.51 -7.16 27.13
CA ALA A 495 2.52 -8.20 27.27
C ALA A 495 1.09 -7.65 27.15
N TYR A 496 0.83 -6.49 27.76
CA TYR A 496 -0.44 -5.78 27.62
C TYR A 496 -0.76 -5.39 26.17
N ARG A 497 0.22 -4.87 25.40
CA ARG A 497 -0.01 -4.58 23.96
C ARG A 497 -0.43 -5.81 23.16
N LYS A 498 0.16 -6.97 23.46
CA LYS A 498 -0.24 -8.24 22.83
C LYS A 498 -1.66 -8.64 23.22
N ALA A 499 -2.01 -8.49 24.50
CA ALA A 499 -3.35 -8.75 25.01
C ALA A 499 -4.39 -7.84 24.34
N ALA A 500 -4.12 -6.54 24.23
CA ALA A 500 -4.99 -5.57 23.56
C ALA A 500 -5.19 -5.88 22.06
N ALA A 501 -4.11 -6.24 21.35
CA ALA A 501 -4.20 -6.63 19.95
C ALA A 501 -5.03 -7.91 19.74
N LEU A 502 -4.88 -8.88 20.64
CA LEU A 502 -5.65 -10.13 20.62
C LEU A 502 -7.14 -9.86 20.87
N VAL A 503 -7.45 -9.05 21.89
CA VAL A 503 -8.81 -8.61 22.20
C VAL A 503 -9.46 -7.89 21.03
N LYS A 504 -8.74 -6.98 20.37
CA LYS A 504 -9.23 -6.31 19.16
C LYS A 504 -9.64 -7.30 18.07
N GLY A 505 -8.83 -8.35 17.85
CA GLY A 505 -9.18 -9.43 16.91
C GLY A 505 -10.44 -10.21 17.31
N ARG A 506 -10.62 -10.48 18.61
CA ARG A 506 -11.81 -11.17 19.13
C ARG A 506 -13.07 -10.30 19.06
N ILE A 507 -12.97 -9.01 19.36
CA ILE A 507 -14.06 -8.03 19.15
C ILE A 507 -14.47 -8.02 17.68
N GLN A 508 -13.51 -7.99 16.75
CA GLN A 508 -13.83 -8.04 15.31
C GLN A 508 -14.53 -9.34 14.91
N THR A 509 -14.14 -10.47 15.51
CA THR A 509 -14.79 -11.76 15.28
C THR A 509 -16.23 -11.75 15.81
N LEU A 510 -16.44 -11.18 17.01
CA LEU A 510 -17.78 -10.99 17.55
C LEU A 510 -18.63 -10.11 16.61
N LYS A 511 -18.10 -8.98 16.14
CA LYS A 511 -18.79 -8.09 15.19
C LYS A 511 -19.25 -8.80 13.92
N GLN A 512 -18.49 -9.78 13.45
CA GLN A 512 -18.86 -10.59 12.28
C GLN A 512 -19.92 -11.64 12.60
N ALA A 513 -19.94 -12.15 13.84
CA ALA A 513 -20.88 -13.17 14.27
C ALA A 513 -22.28 -12.60 14.58
N ILE A 514 -22.37 -11.39 15.15
CA ILE A 514 -23.66 -10.84 15.59
C ILE A 514 -24.66 -10.67 14.42
N PRO A 515 -24.31 -10.11 13.24
CA PRO A 515 -25.26 -9.96 12.12
C PRO A 515 -25.77 -11.31 11.58
N GLN A 516 -24.98 -12.37 11.71
CA GLN A 516 -25.40 -13.72 11.29
C GLN A 516 -26.46 -14.30 12.24
N ALA A 517 -26.38 -13.96 13.53
CA ALA A 517 -27.29 -14.46 14.54
C ALA A 517 -28.54 -13.58 14.71
N LEU A 518 -28.41 -12.27 14.53
CA LEU A 518 -29.48 -11.27 14.75
C LEU A 518 -29.60 -10.30 13.56
N PRO A 519 -29.99 -10.78 12.38
CA PRO A 519 -30.07 -9.94 11.17
C PRO A 519 -31.11 -8.80 11.28
N THR A 520 -32.04 -8.89 12.23
CA THR A 520 -33.11 -7.89 12.45
C THR A 520 -32.72 -6.77 13.42
N GLN A 521 -31.54 -6.83 14.06
CA GLN A 521 -31.12 -5.86 15.09
C GLN A 521 -29.86 -5.07 14.70
N GLN A 522 -29.63 -4.86 13.39
CA GLN A 522 -28.40 -4.26 12.86
C GLN A 522 -27.98 -2.95 13.56
N GLU A 523 -28.91 -2.04 13.85
CA GLU A 523 -28.61 -0.77 14.53
C GLU A 523 -28.00 -0.96 15.93
N LEU A 524 -28.47 -1.97 16.68
CA LEU A 524 -27.95 -2.29 18.00
C LEU A 524 -26.56 -2.94 17.91
N ILE A 525 -26.32 -3.73 16.86
CA ILE A 525 -25.02 -4.32 16.56
C ILE A 525 -24.00 -3.22 16.25
N ASP A 526 -24.38 -2.27 15.41
CA ASP A 526 -23.52 -1.16 15.01
C ASP A 526 -23.19 -0.26 16.21
N THR A 527 -24.19 0.03 17.05
CA THR A 527 -24.00 0.80 18.30
C THR A 527 -23.04 0.08 19.26
N LEU A 528 -23.24 -1.23 19.48
CA LEU A 528 -22.37 -2.02 20.35
C LEU A 528 -20.94 -2.07 19.79
N ALA A 529 -20.81 -2.20 18.47
CA ALA A 529 -19.54 -2.21 17.79
C ALA A 529 -18.77 -0.90 17.95
N GLU A 530 -19.47 0.24 17.88
CA GLU A 530 -18.92 1.58 18.06
C GLU A 530 -18.44 1.79 19.51
N VAL A 531 -19.24 1.41 20.50
CA VAL A 531 -18.86 1.54 21.93
C VAL A 531 -17.62 0.71 22.25
N LEU A 532 -17.53 -0.52 21.72
CA LEU A 532 -16.35 -1.38 21.89
C LEU A 532 -15.09 -0.80 21.24
N ASP A 533 -15.23 -0.17 20.06
CA ASP A 533 -14.09 0.49 19.41
C ASP A 533 -13.64 1.71 20.20
N GLN A 534 -14.58 2.54 20.66
CA GLN A 534 -14.28 3.74 21.44
C GLN A 534 -13.52 3.40 22.73
N HIS A 535 -13.96 2.36 23.46
CA HIS A 535 -13.26 1.92 24.68
C HIS A 535 -11.86 1.37 24.37
N ASN A 536 -11.71 0.60 23.29
CA ASN A 536 -10.42 0.07 22.87
C ASN A 536 -9.44 1.17 22.41
N GLU A 537 -9.93 2.22 21.74
CA GLU A 537 -9.13 3.39 21.38
C GLU A 537 -8.64 4.15 22.61
N LEU A 538 -9.53 4.45 23.57
CA LEU A 538 -9.16 5.13 24.82
C LEU A 538 -8.10 4.34 25.61
N LEU A 539 -8.24 3.02 25.65
CA LEU A 539 -7.26 2.13 26.29
C LEU A 539 -5.90 2.17 25.61
N LEU A 540 -5.86 2.15 24.27
CA LEU A 540 -4.60 2.22 23.52
C LEU A 540 -3.94 3.60 23.65
N GLU A 541 -4.73 4.67 23.56
CA GLU A 541 -4.27 6.05 23.71
C GLU A 541 -3.64 6.28 25.09
N ALA A 542 -4.32 5.88 26.17
CA ALA A 542 -3.79 6.01 27.52
C ALA A 542 -2.47 5.25 27.73
N VAL A 543 -2.32 4.07 27.10
CA VAL A 543 -1.08 3.28 27.17
C VAL A 543 0.03 3.87 26.30
N ASP A 544 -0.28 4.42 25.14
CA ASP A 544 0.71 5.09 24.30
C ASP A 544 1.16 6.43 24.91
N ASP A 545 0.27 7.15 25.58
CA ASP A 545 0.61 8.34 26.38
C ASP A 545 1.52 7.97 27.56
N ALA A 546 1.18 6.90 28.28
CA ALA A 546 2.01 6.34 29.34
C ALA A 546 3.43 6.03 28.84
N MET A 547 3.51 5.33 27.71
CA MET A 547 4.76 4.91 27.09
C MET A 547 5.56 6.08 26.52
N THR A 548 4.89 7.11 26.00
CA THR A 548 5.53 8.33 25.52
C THR A 548 6.11 9.13 26.68
N ALA A 549 5.39 9.21 27.81
CA ALA A 549 5.89 9.84 29.04
C ALA A 549 7.14 9.13 29.57
N ILE A 550 7.17 7.80 29.46
CA ILE A 550 8.29 6.93 29.82
C ILE A 550 9.52 7.13 28.91
N GLN A 551 9.32 7.35 27.61
CA GLN A 551 10.40 7.51 26.64
C GLN A 551 11.05 8.90 26.65
N GLY A 552 10.43 9.89 27.29
CA GLY A 552 11.05 11.20 27.52
C GLY A 552 12.22 11.13 28.51
N GLU A 553 13.07 12.17 28.51
CA GLU A 553 14.29 12.26 29.35
C GLU A 553 14.06 12.06 30.87
N GLN A 554 12.81 12.09 31.33
CA GLN A 554 12.45 11.94 32.73
C GLN A 554 12.15 10.49 33.14
N GLY A 555 11.63 9.62 32.25
CA GLY A 555 11.35 8.21 32.60
C GLY A 555 10.53 7.98 33.88
N VAL A 556 9.83 9.01 34.39
CA VAL A 556 9.14 8.96 35.68
C VAL A 556 7.73 8.43 35.46
N VAL A 557 7.39 7.35 36.16
CA VAL A 557 6.00 6.94 36.34
C VAL A 557 5.30 7.98 37.20
N THR A 558 4.25 8.60 36.68
CA THR A 558 3.47 9.61 37.40
C THR A 558 2.32 8.97 38.18
N GLN A 559 1.91 9.58 39.29
CA GLN A 559 0.69 9.17 40.00
C GLN A 559 -0.54 9.20 39.07
N ALA A 560 -0.61 10.18 38.16
CA ALA A 560 -1.69 10.28 37.19
C ALA A 560 -1.78 9.03 36.28
N LEU A 561 -0.64 8.46 35.88
CA LEU A 561 -0.62 7.23 35.10
C LEU A 561 -1.11 6.03 35.93
N ALA A 562 -0.66 5.93 37.18
CA ALA A 562 -1.12 4.92 38.12
C ALA A 562 -2.65 4.98 38.32
N ASP A 563 -3.19 6.17 38.58
CA ASP A 563 -4.63 6.41 38.77
C ASP A 563 -5.44 6.08 37.51
N THR A 564 -4.86 6.36 36.33
CA THR A 564 -5.46 6.02 35.04
C THR A 564 -5.57 4.49 34.89
N ILE A 565 -4.49 3.75 35.20
CA ILE A 565 -4.50 2.29 35.16
C ILE A 565 -5.52 1.71 36.16
N ASP A 566 -5.59 2.25 37.38
CA ASP A 566 -6.52 1.78 38.40
C ASP A 566 -7.98 2.04 37.98
N THR A 567 -8.28 3.21 37.41
CA THR A 567 -9.59 3.54 36.85
C THR A 567 -10.00 2.55 35.76
N TYR A 568 -9.06 2.13 34.92
CA TYR A 568 -9.33 1.13 33.88
C TYR A 568 -9.52 -0.28 34.43
N LEU A 569 -8.78 -0.69 35.46
CA LEU A 569 -9.01 -1.96 36.14
C LEU A 569 -10.41 -2.01 36.77
N ASP A 570 -10.86 -0.90 37.35
CA ASP A 570 -12.23 -0.75 37.86
C ASP A 570 -13.27 -0.82 36.74
N LEU A 571 -13.04 -0.14 35.61
CA LEU A 571 -13.93 -0.21 34.45
C LEU A 571 -14.05 -1.64 33.90
N LEU A 572 -12.91 -2.32 33.66
CA LEU A 572 -12.87 -3.69 33.15
C LEU A 572 -13.65 -4.68 34.04
N SER A 573 -13.67 -4.45 35.37
CA SER A 573 -14.34 -5.33 36.32
C SER A 573 -15.82 -4.97 36.58
N SER A 574 -16.18 -3.69 36.42
CA SER A 574 -17.51 -3.18 36.77
C SER A 574 -18.44 -3.01 35.57
N ASP A 575 -17.90 -2.78 34.36
CA ASP A 575 -18.68 -2.44 33.17
C ASP A 575 -19.63 -3.59 32.74
N PRO A 576 -20.96 -3.35 32.72
CA PRO A 576 -21.94 -4.34 32.25
C PRO A 576 -21.76 -4.77 30.79
N LEU A 577 -21.27 -3.88 29.91
CA LEU A 577 -21.07 -4.18 28.50
C LEU A 577 -19.92 -5.15 28.28
N ILE A 578 -18.84 -5.01 29.06
CA ILE A 578 -17.71 -5.95 29.02
C ILE A 578 -18.17 -7.34 29.44
N LYS A 579 -18.95 -7.43 30.54
CA LYS A 579 -19.54 -8.69 31.00
C LYS A 579 -20.49 -9.31 29.98
N ALA A 580 -21.29 -8.49 29.32
CA ALA A 580 -22.21 -8.94 28.27
C ALA A 580 -21.45 -9.43 27.02
N ALA A 581 -20.36 -8.76 26.65
CA ALA A 581 -19.49 -9.17 25.57
C ALA A 581 -18.79 -10.51 25.88
N ASP A 582 -18.32 -10.72 27.10
CA ASP A 582 -17.70 -12.01 27.49
C ASP A 582 -18.72 -13.15 27.61
N SER A 583 -19.94 -12.86 28.08
CA SER A 583 -21.02 -13.84 28.22
C SER A 583 -21.91 -13.94 26.97
N ASN A 584 -21.42 -13.49 25.80
CA ASN A 584 -22.24 -13.36 24.61
C ASN A 584 -22.82 -14.73 24.16
N PRO A 585 -24.05 -14.76 23.62
CA PRO A 585 -24.70 -16.00 23.20
C PRO A 585 -24.24 -16.50 21.82
N PHE A 586 -23.30 -15.82 21.15
CA PHE A 586 -22.93 -16.09 19.76
C PHE A 586 -21.83 -17.14 19.62
N GLY A 587 -21.40 -17.76 20.72
CA GLY A 587 -20.37 -18.79 20.72
C GLY A 587 -18.96 -18.26 20.45
N VAL A 588 -18.76 -16.94 20.48
CA VAL A 588 -17.45 -16.30 20.30
C VAL A 588 -16.85 -16.07 21.68
N GLN A 589 -15.77 -16.76 22.03
CA GLN A 589 -15.04 -16.49 23.27
C GLN A 589 -14.19 -15.23 23.11
N ILE A 590 -14.51 -14.18 23.88
CA ILE A 590 -13.80 -12.90 23.82
C ILE A 590 -12.81 -12.77 24.99
N ASP A 591 -13.19 -13.22 26.18
CA ASP A 591 -12.44 -13.13 27.45
C ASP A 591 -11.77 -11.76 27.65
N LEU A 592 -12.48 -10.68 27.34
CA LEU A 592 -12.04 -9.28 27.47
C LEU A 592 -11.56 -9.00 28.88
N GLN A 593 -12.43 -9.31 29.84
CA GLN A 593 -12.18 -9.04 31.24
C GLN A 593 -10.91 -9.76 31.67
N ASP A 594 -10.84 -11.08 31.53
CA ASP A 594 -9.69 -11.87 31.99
C ASP A 594 -8.39 -11.49 31.28
N THR A 595 -8.44 -11.29 29.95
CA THR A 595 -7.26 -11.03 29.13
C THR A 595 -6.66 -9.64 29.41
N LEU A 596 -7.50 -8.60 29.39
CA LEU A 596 -7.03 -7.23 29.64
C LEU A 596 -6.73 -7.00 31.12
N PHE A 597 -7.58 -7.47 32.02
CA PHE A 597 -7.40 -7.28 33.46
C PHE A 597 -6.12 -7.96 33.94
N SER A 598 -5.85 -9.20 33.52
CA SER A 598 -4.62 -9.91 33.90
C SER A 598 -3.37 -9.20 33.38
N ALA A 599 -3.40 -8.70 32.13
CA ALA A 599 -2.25 -8.02 31.57
C ALA A 599 -2.02 -6.62 32.19
N LEU A 600 -3.10 -5.87 32.44
CA LEU A 600 -3.04 -4.52 32.99
C LEU A 600 -2.70 -4.53 34.49
N SER A 601 -3.20 -5.50 35.25
CA SER A 601 -2.82 -5.70 36.65
C SER A 601 -1.34 -6.07 36.79
N GLU A 602 -0.78 -6.82 35.85
CA GLU A 602 0.67 -7.09 35.81
C GLU A 602 1.48 -5.83 35.50
N VAL A 603 0.98 -4.94 34.64
CA VAL A 603 1.57 -3.60 34.42
C VAL A 603 1.55 -2.81 35.71
N ARG A 604 0.40 -2.74 36.40
CA ARG A 604 0.27 -2.03 37.68
C ARG A 604 1.18 -2.59 38.76
N ARG A 605 1.31 -3.93 38.84
CA ARG A 605 2.15 -4.62 39.82
C ARG A 605 3.64 -4.41 39.62
N THR A 606 4.07 -4.30 38.37
CA THR A 606 5.50 -4.14 38.00
C THR A 606 5.90 -2.67 37.88
N MET A 607 4.93 -1.76 37.87
CA MET A 607 5.12 -0.33 37.86
C MET A 607 5.90 0.13 39.11
N PRO A 608 7.01 0.87 38.95
CA PRO A 608 7.70 1.47 40.10
C PRO A 608 6.78 2.49 40.80
N GLU A 609 6.97 2.67 42.11
CA GLU A 609 6.20 3.68 42.85
C GLU A 609 6.37 5.06 42.22
N PRO A 610 5.27 5.82 42.03
CA PRO A 610 5.36 7.16 41.50
C PRO A 610 6.14 8.05 42.49
N ASN A 611 7.05 8.86 41.95
CA ASN A 611 7.84 9.80 42.75
C ASN A 611 7.00 10.99 43.22
#